data_AF-A0A955GVY8-F1
#
_entry.id   AF-A0A955GVY8-F1
#
_cell.length_a   1.000
_cell.length_b   1.000
_cell.length_c   1.000
_cell.angle_alpha   90.00
_cell.angle_beta   90.00
_cell.angle_gamma   90.00
#
_symmetry.space_group_name_H-M   'P 1'
#
loop_
_entity.id
_entity.type
_entity.pdbx_description
1 polymer ?
#
loop_
_entity_poly.entity_id
_entity_poly.type
_entity_poly.pdbx_seq_one_letter_code
_entity_poly.pdbx_strand_id
1 'polypeptide(L)' 'MKKNCDMCMMPFSQDKGNRENENYCSYCFKGGSLVYKGDSLQEFKKQSYEGMINNGVPKYQAKFFTWMIGFAPHWKDKK' A
#
# COMPACT_ATOMS: atom_id res chain seq x y z
N MET A 1 5.12 -7.34 -16.58
CA MET A 1 4.66 -6.18 -15.80
C MET A 1 4.12 -6.66 -14.46
N LYS A 2 4.55 -6.04 -13.35
CA LYS A 2 3.97 -6.33 -12.03
C LYS A 2 2.49 -5.96 -12.02
N LYS A 3 1.69 -6.76 -11.32
CA LYS A 3 0.23 -6.56 -11.22
C LYS A 3 -0.17 -5.75 -9.98
N ASN A 4 0.67 -5.76 -8.95
CA ASN A 4 0.38 -5.21 -7.63
C ASN A 4 1.55 -4.36 -7.14
N CYS A 5 1.25 -3.40 -6.26
CA CYS A 5 2.22 -2.57 -5.56
C CYS A 5 3.07 -3.42 -4.60
N ASP A 6 4.39 -3.22 -4.64
CA ASP A 6 5.33 -3.95 -3.78
C ASP A 6 5.18 -3.58 -2.30
N MET A 7 4.67 -2.40 -1.97
CA MET A 7 4.56 -1.88 -0.60
C MET A 7 3.21 -2.20 0.06
N CYS A 8 2.10 -2.02 -0.64
CA CYS A 8 0.75 -2.16 -0.06
C CYS A 8 -0.09 -3.28 -0.66
N MET A 9 0.46 -4.04 -1.60
CA MET A 9 -0.25 -5.10 -2.33
C MET A 9 -1.48 -4.63 -3.12
N MET A 10 -1.65 -3.31 -3.32
CA MET A 10 -2.76 -2.77 -4.10
C MET A 10 -2.62 -3.19 -5.58
N PRO A 11 -3.66 -3.77 -6.20
CA PRO A 11 -3.65 -4.06 -7.63
C PRO A 11 -3.55 -2.77 -8.44
N PHE A 12 -2.65 -2.71 -9.42
CA PHE A 12 -2.51 -1.53 -10.28
C PHE A 12 -3.74 -1.28 -11.16
N SER A 13 -4.59 -2.29 -11.37
CA SER A 13 -5.88 -2.12 -12.03
C SER A 13 -6.89 -1.31 -11.22
N GLN A 14 -6.68 -1.19 -9.89
CA GLN A 14 -7.53 -0.41 -8.98
C GLN A 14 -6.88 0.93 -8.60
N ASP A 15 -5.64 1.16 -9.04
CA ASP A 15 -4.95 2.42 -8.82
C ASP A 15 -5.54 3.50 -9.73
N LYS A 16 -6.10 4.55 -9.12
CA LYS A 16 -6.74 5.66 -9.85
C LYS A 16 -5.79 6.82 -10.11
N GLY A 17 -4.62 6.85 -9.48
CA GLY A 17 -3.67 7.94 -9.67
C GLY A 17 -2.65 7.67 -10.77
N ASN A 18 -1.86 8.70 -11.07
CA ASN A 18 -0.75 8.60 -12.00
C ASN A 18 0.42 7.90 -11.30
N ARG A 19 0.79 6.72 -11.79
CA ARG A 19 1.95 5.98 -11.28
C ARG A 19 3.23 6.59 -11.83
N GLU A 20 4.04 7.14 -10.94
CA GLU A 20 5.40 7.64 -11.25
C GLU A 20 6.44 6.50 -11.27
N ASN A 21 6.12 5.34 -10.69
CA ASN A 21 7.04 4.21 -10.55
C ASN A 21 6.36 2.90 -10.97
N GLU A 22 7.14 1.96 -11.54
CA GLU A 22 6.62 0.67 -11.99
C GLU A 22 6.32 -0.32 -10.85
N ASN A 23 6.99 -0.15 -9.70
CA ASN A 23 6.92 -1.06 -8.55
C ASN A 23 5.88 -0.63 -7.50
N TYR A 24 5.49 0.64 -7.51
CA TYR A 24 4.65 1.22 -6.47
C TYR A 24 3.40 1.88 -7.06
N CYS A 25 2.32 1.91 -6.29
CA CYS A 25 1.12 2.66 -6.67
C CYS A 25 1.28 4.16 -6.40
N SER A 26 0.38 4.97 -6.97
CA SER A 26 0.41 6.43 -6.82
C SER A 26 0.23 6.93 -5.39
N TYR A 27 -0.31 6.10 -4.49
CA TYR A 27 -0.45 6.44 -3.07
C TYR A 27 0.81 6.16 -2.27
N CYS A 28 1.55 5.10 -2.62
CA CYS A 28 2.77 4.71 -1.92
C CYS A 28 3.99 5.49 -2.41
N PHE A 29 4.00 5.91 -3.67
CA PHE A 29 5.11 6.63 -4.28
C PHE A 29 4.60 7.90 -4.97
N LYS A 30 5.07 9.06 -4.51
CA LYS A 30 4.65 10.37 -5.01
C LYS A 30 5.78 11.38 -4.90
N GLY A 31 5.98 12.18 -5.95
CA GLY A 31 7.05 13.19 -5.97
C GLY A 31 8.44 12.58 -5.91
N GLY A 32 8.65 11.43 -6.58
CA GLY A 32 9.96 10.77 -6.65
C GLY A 32 10.39 10.01 -5.39
N SER A 33 9.53 9.85 -4.38
CA SER A 33 9.87 9.09 -3.16
C SER A 33 8.70 8.32 -2.57
N LEU A 34 9.01 7.34 -1.70
CA LEU A 34 8.00 6.65 -0.91
C LEU A 34 7.40 7.60 0.13
N VAL A 35 6.07 7.61 0.20
CA VAL A 35 5.32 8.44 1.16
C VAL A 35 5.56 7.96 2.60
N TYR A 36 5.58 6.64 2.80
CA TYR A 36 5.91 6.06 4.09
C TYR A 36 7.44 5.93 4.23
N LYS A 37 7.99 6.59 5.26
CA LYS A 37 9.43 6.63 5.56
C LYS A 37 9.84 5.76 6.75
N GLY A 38 8.88 5.14 7.44
CA GLY A 38 9.17 4.28 8.57
C GLY A 38 9.62 2.88 8.13
N ASP A 39 9.91 2.02 9.10
CA ASP A 39 10.32 0.64 8.87
C ASP A 39 9.43 -0.41 9.56
N SER A 40 8.27 0.01 10.06
CA SER A 40 7.38 -0.88 10.78
C SER A 40 6.20 -1.28 9.91
N LEU A 41 6.11 -2.57 9.58
CA LEU A 41 4.93 -3.13 8.92
C LEU A 41 3.64 -2.85 9.69
N GLN A 42 3.69 -2.90 11.03
CA GLN A 42 2.52 -2.65 11.86
C GLN A 42 2.08 -1.19 11.81
N GLU A 43 3.03 -0.26 11.83
CA GLU A 43 2.75 1.16 11.69
C GLU A 43 2.18 1.46 10.30
N PHE A 44 2.78 0.90 9.24
CA PHE A 44 2.29 1.06 7.88
C PHE A 44 0.88 0.49 7.70
N LYS A 45 0.58 -0.67 8.29
CA LYS A 45 -0.77 -1.24 8.32
C LYS A 45 -1.75 -0.31 9.03
N LYS A 46 -1.37 0.27 10.16
CA LYS A 46 -2.22 1.22 10.89
C LYS A 46 -2.53 2.46 10.04
N GLN A 47 -1.50 3.08 9.47
CA GLN A 47 -1.66 4.26 8.61
C GLN A 47 -2.51 3.96 7.37
N SER A 48 -2.27 2.81 6.72
CA SER A 48 -3.07 2.37 5.56
C SER A 48 -4.52 2.09 5.93
N TYR A 49 -4.77 1.49 7.09
CA TYR A 49 -6.13 1.26 7.61
C TYR A 49 -6.85 2.58 7.82
N GLU A 50 -6.25 3.51 8.56
CA GLU A 50 -6.82 4.84 8.82
C GLU A 50 -7.08 5.61 7.52
N GLY A 51 -6.13 5.57 6.57
CA GLY A 51 -6.29 6.14 5.24
C GLY A 51 -7.49 5.55 4.49
N MET A 52 -7.65 4.22 4.50
CA MET A 52 -8.80 3.56 3.85
C MET A 52 -10.13 3.95 4.48
N ILE A 53 -10.23 3.98 5.82
CA ILE A 53 -11.45 4.41 6.51
C ILE A 53 -11.80 5.86 6.16
N ASN A 54 -10.82 6.76 6.17
CA ASN A 54 -11.03 8.17 5.84
C ASN A 54 -11.47 8.38 4.39
N ASN A 55 -11.07 7.49 3.48
CA ASN A 55 -11.51 7.47 2.08
C ASN A 55 -12.85 6.74 1.86
N GLY A 56 -13.56 6.37 2.92
CA GLY A 56 -14.89 5.74 2.84
C GLY A 56 -14.87 4.24 2.55
N VAL A 57 -13.71 3.57 2.64
CA VAL A 57 -13.64 2.11 2.51
C VAL A 57 -14.28 1.47 3.75
N PRO A 58 -15.20 0.51 3.59
CA PRO A 58 -15.81 -0.19 4.72
C PRO A 58 -14.76 -0.88 5.60
N LYS A 59 -14.96 -0.84 6.93
CA LYS A 59 -14.01 -1.40 7.92
C LYS A 59 -13.59 -2.84 7.66
N TYR A 60 -14.51 -3.69 7.19
CA TYR A 60 -14.22 -5.09 6.90
C TYR A 60 -13.27 -5.23 5.69
N GLN A 61 -13.48 -4.44 4.63
CA GLN A 61 -12.59 -4.41 3.47
C GLN A 61 -11.23 -3.83 3.85
N ALA A 62 -11.21 -2.73 4.62
CA ALA A 62 -9.99 -2.12 5.10
C ALA A 62 -9.14 -3.10 5.92
N LYS A 63 -9.77 -3.90 6.81
CA LYS A 63 -9.07 -4.97 7.55
C LYS A 63 -8.51 -6.06 6.64
N PHE A 64 -9.27 -6.48 5.63
CA PHE A 64 -8.80 -7.47 4.66
C PHE A 64 -7.61 -6.96 3.85
N PHE A 65 -7.69 -5.73 3.34
CA PHE A 65 -6.61 -5.11 2.58
C PHE A 65 -5.36 -4.89 3.43
N THR A 66 -5.48 -4.41 4.68
CA THR A 66 -4.32 -4.26 5.56
C THR A 66 -3.72 -5.57 5.99
N TRP A 67 -4.49 -6.64 6.11
CA TRP A 67 -3.96 -7.98 6.31
C TRP A 67 -3.10 -8.40 5.10
N MET A 68 -3.57 -8.17 3.87
CA MET A 68 -2.84 -8.49 2.64
C MET A 68 -1.51 -7.75 2.48
N ILE A 69 -1.37 -6.53 3.03
CA ILE A 69 -0.11 -5.76 3.01
C ILE A 69 1.06 -6.58 3.54
N GLY A 70 0.84 -7.45 4.54
CA GLY A 70 1.91 -8.29 5.10
C GLY A 70 2.51 -9.30 4.13
N PHE A 71 1.86 -9.54 2.98
CA PHE A 71 2.36 -10.41 1.92
C PHE A 71 2.98 -9.63 0.76
N ALA A 72 3.02 -8.31 0.83
CA ALA A 72 3.62 -7.50 -0.23
C ALA A 72 5.14 -7.77 -0.31
N PRO A 73 5.71 -7.83 -1.52
CA PRO A 73 7.13 -8.11 -1.74
C PRO A 73 8.08 -7.30 -0.86
N HIS A 74 7.82 -6.00 -0.67
CA HIS A 74 8.67 -5.12 0.15
C HIS A 74 8.84 -5.60 1.60
N TRP A 75 7.82 -6.23 2.17
CA TRP A 75 7.83 -6.68 3.56
C TRP A 75 8.32 -8.13 3.74
N LYS A 76 8.44 -8.89 2.65
CA LYS A 76 8.93 -10.27 2.70
C LYS A 76 10.42 -10.34 3.02
N ASP A 77 11.19 -9.37 2.55
CA ASP A 77 12.64 -9.32 2.77
C ASP A 77 13.01 -8.76 4.16
N LYS A 78 12.05 -8.18 4.89
CA LYS A 78 12.23 -7.64 6.25
C LYS A 78 11.71 -8.54 7.36
N LYS A 79 11.42 -9.80 7.03
CA LYS A 79 10.80 -10.77 7.95
C LYS A 79 11.82 -11.63 8.67
#